data_AF-A0A5M3MKK1-F1
#
_entry.id   AF-A0A5M3MKK1-F1
#
_cell.length_a   1.000
_cell.length_b   1.000
_cell.length_c   1.000
_cell.angle_alpha   90.00
_cell.angle_beta   90.00
_cell.angle_gamma   90.00
#
_symmetry.space_group_name_H-M   'P 1'
#
loop_
_entity.id
_entity.type
_entity.pdbx_description
1 polymer ?
#
loop_
_entity_poly.entity_id
_entity_poly.type
_entity_poly.pdbx_seq_one_letter_code
_entity_poly.pdbx_strand_id
1 'polypeptide(L)'
;MVATINRIKEVLLKHGAVATADLAGMPSRFRRVRHLLRVYYDAKLTRRRSAEFMYCDMQDIADVGLALHEVGVYLQLSAPRFRALLSAAPEMEAFILDDPIDLGRWRLEAARALQAVARDEEADDDDRGRAMELEDRSGQDCAAYQLAFFLGDALVAFLLQPANTVQEKERQERAMRRLVEMSTKPTFRDAFGDPLTDAMRPVYWTPRLLLNFVQVGGMPALIGDWAESTCKDGVCKTAAESLPAKAWDNQTPESLETVMRYFVKKLEMDGPEFATTPIFAKMMHAIYTRYGLAPFAAGAKLDNHEIIFYFLHRRVSKKPKSYTTVEDWVALLRKYENVPEATRRRHGWMILSVSGRWDCLDLYGCAFEACPEKSAMQKLRAKRVRGRRDPVVEERLFKWGGASKACSRCRSVSYCSVACQKAHWKEHRPKCDVEAVKGKKEDIDI
;
A
#
# COMPACT_ATOMS: atom_id res chain seq x y z
N MET A 1 -14.79 9.20 29.34
CA MET A 1 -14.82 8.65 27.97
C MET A 1 -16.13 7.93 27.79
N VAL A 2 -16.40 6.93 28.62
CA VAL A 2 -17.61 6.09 28.61
C VAL A 2 -18.88 6.95 28.65
N ALA A 3 -18.97 7.89 29.59
CA ALA A 3 -20.13 8.80 29.68
C ALA A 3 -20.37 9.62 28.40
N THR A 4 -19.30 10.07 27.74
CA THR A 4 -19.41 10.83 26.47
C THR A 4 -19.91 9.94 25.35
N ILE A 5 -19.36 8.72 25.21
CA ILE A 5 -19.77 7.74 24.20
C ILE A 5 -21.22 7.31 24.41
N ASN A 6 -21.61 6.99 25.65
CA ASN A 6 -22.99 6.62 25.98
C ASN A 6 -23.95 7.74 25.60
N ARG A 7 -23.60 9.00 25.88
CA ARG A 7 -24.45 10.12 25.47
C ARG A 7 -24.56 10.27 23.95
N ILE A 8 -23.48 10.02 23.20
CA ILE A 8 -23.53 10.01 21.73
C ILE A 8 -24.51 8.93 21.25
N LYS A 9 -24.39 7.70 21.77
CA LYS A 9 -25.28 6.58 21.43
C LYS A 9 -26.73 6.88 21.78
N GLU A 10 -27.01 7.30 23.01
CA GLU A 10 -28.35 7.66 23.49
C GLU A 10 -29.06 8.66 22.58
N VAL A 11 -28.33 9.63 22.03
CA VAL A 11 -28.90 10.67 21.18
C VAL A 11 -29.05 10.19 19.74
N LEU A 12 -27.99 9.64 19.14
CA LEU A 12 -27.96 9.35 17.70
C LEU A 12 -28.68 8.06 17.33
N LEU A 13 -28.61 7.04 18.20
CA LEU A 13 -29.28 5.75 17.99
C LEU A 13 -30.73 5.74 18.49
N LYS A 14 -31.22 6.84 19.07
CA LYS A 14 -32.60 6.95 19.55
C LYS A 14 -33.57 6.69 18.40
N HIS A 15 -34.54 5.81 18.63
CA HIS A 15 -35.68 5.64 17.73
C HIS A 15 -36.63 6.85 17.82
N GLY A 16 -37.05 7.36 16.66
CA GLY A 16 -38.00 8.48 16.57
C GLY A 16 -37.35 9.87 16.69
N ALA A 17 -38.13 10.86 17.15
CA ALA A 17 -37.66 12.25 17.22
C ALA A 17 -36.62 12.46 18.33
N VAL A 18 -35.63 13.29 18.03
CA VAL A 18 -34.57 13.73 18.94
C VAL A 18 -34.64 15.24 19.04
N ALA A 19 -34.46 15.79 20.24
CA ALA A 19 -34.48 17.23 20.45
C ALA A 19 -33.31 17.89 19.71
N THR A 20 -33.57 19.02 19.03
CA THR A 20 -32.54 19.80 18.32
C THR A 20 -31.36 20.15 19.23
N ALA A 21 -31.63 20.50 20.49
CA ALA A 21 -30.59 20.83 21.48
C ALA A 21 -29.64 19.65 21.78
N ASP A 22 -30.14 18.41 21.76
CA ASP A 22 -29.29 17.23 21.96
C ASP A 22 -28.35 17.03 20.77
N LEU A 23 -28.87 17.17 19.55
CA LEU A 23 -28.08 17.06 18.31
C LEU A 23 -27.05 18.20 18.20
N ALA A 24 -27.42 19.43 18.56
CA ALA A 24 -26.56 20.61 18.53
C ALA A 24 -25.25 20.42 19.30
N GLY A 25 -25.26 19.65 20.39
CA GLY A 25 -24.07 19.37 21.19
C GLY A 25 -23.22 18.19 20.71
N MET A 26 -23.54 17.54 19.58
CA MET A 26 -22.75 16.39 19.09
C MET A 26 -21.32 16.75 18.68
N PRO A 27 -21.03 17.85 17.97
CA PRO A 27 -19.66 18.20 17.56
C PRO A 27 -18.70 18.28 18.74
N SER A 28 -19.10 18.94 19.84
CA SER A 28 -18.29 19.04 21.06
C SER A 28 -18.02 17.67 21.70
N ARG A 29 -18.99 16.75 21.65
CA ARG A 29 -18.82 15.40 22.19
C ARG A 29 -17.86 14.57 21.36
N PHE A 30 -17.95 14.61 20.03
CA PHE A 30 -16.98 13.92 19.16
C PHE A 30 -15.56 14.51 19.29
N ARG A 31 -15.43 15.84 19.38
CA ARG A 31 -14.13 16.47 19.66
C ARG A 31 -13.58 16.07 21.04
N ARG A 32 -14.44 15.92 22.06
CA ARG A 32 -14.06 15.40 23.39
C ARG A 32 -13.56 13.97 23.30
N VAL A 33 -14.23 13.09 22.54
CA VAL A 33 -13.77 11.72 22.31
C VAL A 33 -12.40 11.71 21.62
N ARG A 34 -12.22 12.46 20.53
CA ARG A 34 -10.93 12.61 19.84
C ARG A 34 -9.81 13.03 20.80
N HIS A 35 -10.08 14.04 21.63
CA HIS A 35 -9.13 14.52 22.65
C HIS A 35 -8.80 13.44 23.69
N LEU A 36 -9.79 12.75 24.23
CA LEU A 36 -9.56 11.72 25.23
C LEU A 36 -8.86 10.48 24.66
N LEU A 37 -9.05 10.16 23.36
CA LEU A 37 -8.28 9.13 22.67
C LEU A 37 -6.80 9.52 22.62
N ARG A 38 -6.50 10.77 22.28
CA ARG A 38 -5.12 11.30 22.30
C ARG A 38 -4.51 11.22 23.69
N VAL A 39 -5.22 11.68 24.73
CA VAL A 39 -4.80 11.58 26.13
C VAL A 39 -4.47 10.14 26.53
N TYR A 40 -5.32 9.17 26.14
CA TYR A 40 -5.10 7.76 26.42
C TYR A 40 -3.84 7.21 25.74
N TYR A 41 -3.69 7.42 24.43
CA TYR A 41 -2.57 6.88 23.67
C TYR A 41 -1.24 7.57 23.99
N ASP A 42 -1.25 8.86 24.35
CA ASP A 42 -0.05 9.53 24.87
C ASP A 42 0.40 8.92 26.19
N ALA A 43 -0.53 8.66 27.11
CA ALA A 43 -0.20 7.99 28.36
C ALA A 43 0.31 6.56 28.13
N LYS A 44 -0.28 5.82 27.17
CA LYS A 44 0.18 4.48 26.79
C LYS A 44 1.62 4.49 26.26
N LEU A 45 1.94 5.41 25.35
CA LEU A 45 3.25 5.48 24.67
C LEU A 45 4.36 6.12 25.51
N THR A 46 4.02 7.08 26.36
CA THR A 46 4.98 7.83 27.19
C THR A 46 5.08 7.29 28.61
N ARG A 47 4.13 6.45 29.04
CA ARG A 47 3.94 6.02 30.43
C ARG A 47 3.69 7.19 31.40
N ARG A 48 3.29 8.36 30.89
CA ARG A 48 2.97 9.56 31.70
C ARG A 48 1.49 9.89 31.58
N ARG A 49 0.77 9.90 32.71
CA ARG A 49 -0.66 10.22 32.76
C ARG A 49 -0.82 11.72 33.02
N SER A 50 -1.53 12.42 32.14
CA SER A 50 -1.99 13.78 32.40
C SER A 50 -3.15 13.77 33.40
N ALA A 51 -3.51 14.94 33.94
CA ALA A 51 -4.67 15.06 34.83
C ALA A 51 -5.96 14.56 34.17
N GLU A 52 -6.11 14.73 32.87
CA GLU A 52 -7.30 14.30 32.12
C GLU A 52 -7.40 12.80 31.90
N PHE A 53 -6.33 12.03 32.16
CA PHE A 53 -6.35 10.57 32.02
C PHE A 53 -7.39 9.92 32.94
N MET A 54 -7.83 10.59 34.02
CA MET A 54 -8.94 10.14 34.87
C MET A 54 -10.27 9.99 34.11
N TYR A 55 -10.42 10.67 32.97
CA TYR A 55 -11.58 10.57 32.10
C TYR A 55 -11.41 9.49 31.02
N CYS A 56 -10.32 8.74 31.00
CA CYS A 56 -10.13 7.55 30.15
C CYS A 56 -10.58 6.31 30.94
N ASP A 57 -11.88 6.26 31.24
CA ASP A 57 -12.56 5.35 32.17
C ASP A 57 -13.13 4.07 31.52
N MET A 58 -12.73 3.75 30.30
CA MET A 58 -13.13 2.56 29.56
C MET A 58 -12.38 1.31 30.04
N GLN A 59 -13.05 0.15 30.03
CA GLN A 59 -12.43 -1.13 30.35
C GLN A 59 -11.56 -1.62 29.20
N ASP A 60 -12.13 -1.64 27.99
CA ASP A 60 -11.41 -1.89 26.75
C ASP A 60 -11.48 -0.66 25.84
N ILE A 61 -10.36 -0.33 25.20
CA ILE A 61 -10.31 0.75 24.23
C ILE A 61 -11.03 0.37 22.92
N ALA A 62 -11.11 -0.91 22.60
CA ALA A 62 -11.82 -1.41 21.42
C ALA A 62 -13.32 -1.09 21.48
N ASP A 63 -13.92 -1.06 22.67
CA ASP A 63 -15.33 -0.70 22.87
C ASP A 63 -15.63 0.72 22.38
N VAL A 64 -14.65 1.62 22.44
CA VAL A 64 -14.80 3.00 21.95
C VAL A 64 -14.94 3.01 20.43
N GLY A 65 -14.05 2.34 19.71
CA GLY A 65 -14.09 2.24 18.26
C GLY A 65 -15.37 1.55 17.76
N LEU A 66 -15.75 0.44 18.39
CA LEU A 66 -16.98 -0.29 18.05
C LEU A 66 -18.24 0.56 18.27
N ALA A 67 -18.31 1.30 19.38
CA ALA A 67 -19.42 2.22 19.64
C ALA A 67 -19.48 3.36 18.61
N LEU A 68 -18.31 3.88 18.21
CA LEU A 68 -18.20 4.90 17.18
C LEU A 68 -18.62 4.37 15.81
N HIS A 69 -18.26 3.13 15.49
CA HIS A 69 -18.67 2.43 14.27
C HIS A 69 -20.18 2.22 14.22
N GLU A 70 -20.79 1.71 15.30
CA GLU A 70 -22.23 1.50 15.40
C GLU A 70 -23.01 2.79 15.12
N VAL A 71 -22.57 3.89 15.70
CA VAL A 71 -23.14 5.23 15.45
C VAL A 71 -22.95 5.66 14.01
N GLY A 72 -21.75 5.49 13.45
CA GLY A 72 -21.43 5.81 12.06
C GLY A 72 -22.31 5.04 11.07
N VAL A 73 -22.35 3.71 11.18
CA VAL A 73 -23.18 2.82 10.36
C VAL A 73 -24.66 3.19 10.47
N TYR A 74 -25.16 3.50 11.67
CA TYR A 74 -26.54 3.96 11.82
C TYR A 74 -26.81 5.24 11.00
N LEU A 75 -25.87 6.20 10.99
CA LEU A 75 -26.00 7.41 10.19
C LEU A 75 -25.92 7.13 8.68
N GLN A 76 -25.11 6.16 8.24
CA GLN A 76 -25.12 5.70 6.85
C GLN A 76 -26.50 5.17 6.42
N LEU A 77 -27.11 4.37 7.29
CA LEU A 77 -28.39 3.69 7.01
C LEU A 77 -29.61 4.61 7.22
N SER A 78 -29.49 5.66 8.05
CA SER A 78 -30.58 6.56 8.41
C SER A 78 -30.35 7.98 7.86
N ALA A 79 -30.65 8.16 6.58
CA ALA A 79 -30.62 9.47 5.92
C ALA A 79 -31.37 10.58 6.68
N PRO A 80 -32.59 10.34 7.25
CA PRO A 80 -33.27 11.35 8.05
C PRO A 80 -32.50 11.77 9.30
N ARG A 81 -31.88 10.81 10.03
CA ARG A 81 -31.08 11.14 11.23
C ARG A 81 -29.86 11.95 10.85
N PHE A 82 -29.14 11.55 9.80
CA PHE A 82 -27.93 12.26 9.38
C PHE A 82 -28.25 13.70 8.95
N ARG A 83 -29.32 13.91 8.20
CA ARG A 83 -29.79 15.27 7.85
C ARG A 83 -30.22 16.08 9.07
N ALA A 84 -30.94 15.46 10.01
CA ALA A 84 -31.33 16.13 11.26
C ALA A 84 -30.10 16.56 12.07
N LEU A 85 -29.06 15.71 12.14
CA LEU A 85 -27.79 16.04 12.78
C LEU A 85 -27.12 17.25 12.11
N LEU A 86 -26.95 17.22 10.78
CA LEU A 86 -26.31 18.33 10.06
C LEU A 86 -27.11 19.64 10.13
N SER A 87 -28.44 19.54 10.16
CA SER A 87 -29.32 20.71 10.31
C SER A 87 -29.27 21.31 11.71
N ALA A 88 -29.25 20.47 12.75
CA ALA A 88 -29.23 20.91 14.14
C ALA A 88 -27.83 21.31 14.61
N ALA A 89 -26.79 20.75 14.00
CA ALA A 89 -25.39 20.97 14.32
C ALA A 89 -24.54 21.17 13.06
N PRO A 90 -24.58 22.35 12.41
CA PRO A 90 -23.79 22.63 11.21
C PRO A 90 -22.28 22.43 11.40
N GLU A 91 -21.77 22.66 12.61
CA GLU A 91 -20.37 22.36 12.97
C GLU A 91 -19.97 20.89 12.82
N MET A 92 -20.95 19.98 12.79
CA MET A 92 -20.66 18.56 12.56
C MET A 92 -20.12 18.33 11.15
N GLU A 93 -20.59 19.11 10.18
CA GLU A 93 -20.03 19.09 8.83
C GLU A 93 -18.55 19.47 8.85
N ALA A 94 -18.20 20.56 9.55
CA ALA A 94 -16.81 20.97 9.71
C ALA A 94 -15.98 19.91 10.42
N PHE A 95 -16.51 19.28 11.48
CA PHE A 95 -15.81 18.19 12.17
C PHE A 95 -15.48 17.00 11.26
N ILE A 96 -16.38 16.64 10.34
CA ILE A 96 -16.18 15.49 9.44
C ILE A 96 -15.33 15.87 8.23
N LEU A 97 -15.59 17.04 7.62
CA LEU A 97 -15.04 17.43 6.32
C LEU A 97 -13.78 18.31 6.42
N ASP A 98 -13.63 19.10 7.49
CA ASP A 98 -12.63 20.17 7.55
C ASP A 98 -11.62 20.03 8.68
N ASP A 99 -12.07 19.63 9.88
CA ASP A 99 -11.20 19.46 11.04
C ASP A 99 -9.99 18.56 10.67
N PRO A 100 -8.76 18.90 11.07
CA PRO A 100 -7.62 18.04 10.80
C PRO A 100 -7.76 16.71 11.55
N ILE A 101 -7.27 15.65 10.92
CA ILE A 101 -7.22 14.32 11.53
C ILE A 101 -5.96 14.25 12.39
N ASP A 102 -6.14 13.99 13.69
CA ASP A 102 -5.03 13.80 14.62
C ASP A 102 -4.43 12.40 14.44
N LEU A 103 -3.33 12.32 13.70
CA LEU A 103 -2.54 11.09 13.53
C LEU A 103 -1.65 10.79 14.74
N GLY A 104 -1.45 11.74 15.64
CA GLY A 104 -0.46 11.65 16.71
C GLY A 104 0.98 11.89 16.23
N ARG A 105 1.79 12.48 17.11
CA ARG A 105 3.18 12.84 16.80
C ARG A 105 4.04 11.63 16.43
N TRP A 106 3.80 10.47 17.04
CA TRP A 106 4.65 9.28 16.87
C TRP A 106 4.51 8.70 15.47
N ARG A 107 3.29 8.68 14.92
CA ARG A 107 3.05 8.28 13.53
C ARG A 107 3.68 9.27 12.54
N LEU A 108 3.57 10.58 12.82
CA LEU A 108 4.18 11.61 11.99
C LEU A 108 5.73 11.56 12.05
N GLU A 109 6.32 11.19 13.18
CA GLU A 109 7.76 10.95 13.30
C GLU A 109 8.19 9.71 12.54
N ALA A 110 7.47 8.59 12.69
CA ALA A 110 7.74 7.36 11.94
C ALA A 110 7.68 7.60 10.41
N ALA A 111 6.60 8.24 9.92
CA ALA A 111 6.46 8.56 8.51
C ALA A 111 7.61 9.44 7.98
N ARG A 112 8.08 10.42 8.77
CA ARG A 112 9.24 11.24 8.42
C ARG A 112 10.54 10.44 8.38
N ALA A 113 10.74 9.53 9.34
CA ALA A 113 11.91 8.67 9.38
C ALA A 113 11.96 7.71 8.17
N LEU A 114 10.85 7.04 7.86
CA LEU A 114 10.73 6.16 6.68
C LEU A 114 10.99 6.94 5.38
N GLN A 115 10.42 8.14 5.25
CA GLN A 115 10.66 8.99 4.08
C GLN A 115 12.12 9.45 3.98
N ALA A 116 12.78 9.75 5.10
CA ALA A 116 14.19 10.12 5.12
C ALA A 116 15.07 8.96 4.65
N VAL A 117 14.82 7.75 5.17
CA VAL A 117 15.51 6.51 4.76
C VAL A 117 15.28 6.21 3.27
N ALA A 118 14.06 6.36 2.78
CA ALA A 118 13.74 6.11 1.37
C ALA A 118 14.44 7.09 0.40
N ARG A 119 14.75 8.31 0.85
CA ARG A 119 15.43 9.35 0.04
C ARG A 119 16.95 9.26 0.10
N ASP A 120 17.50 8.57 1.08
CA ASP A 120 18.94 8.44 1.26
C ASP A 120 19.47 7.18 0.54
N GLU A 121 20.24 7.38 -0.52
CA GLU A 121 20.85 6.29 -1.30
C GLU A 121 21.86 5.46 -0.50
N GLU A 122 22.39 6.04 0.59
CA GLU A 122 23.36 5.43 1.49
C GLU A 122 22.74 4.91 2.80
N ALA A 123 21.41 4.99 2.96
CA ALA A 123 20.75 4.41 4.13
C ALA A 123 20.94 2.90 4.19
N ASP A 124 21.57 2.46 5.27
CA ASP A 124 21.96 1.10 5.57
C ASP A 124 20.89 0.34 6.37
N ASP A 125 21.19 -0.91 6.72
CA ASP A 125 20.29 -1.77 7.50
C ASP A 125 20.00 -1.20 8.90
N ASP A 126 20.94 -0.47 9.51
CA ASP A 126 20.75 0.15 10.82
C ASP A 126 19.78 1.34 10.75
N ASP A 127 19.90 2.19 9.72
CA ASP A 127 18.95 3.26 9.43
C ASP A 127 17.54 2.71 9.20
N ARG A 128 17.43 1.66 8.38
CA ARG A 128 16.15 0.97 8.11
C ARG A 128 15.59 0.35 9.37
N GLY A 129 16.43 -0.33 10.15
CA GLY A 129 16.08 -0.94 11.43
C GLY A 129 15.49 0.07 12.40
N ARG A 130 16.16 1.21 12.60
CA ARG A 130 15.66 2.30 13.46
C ARG A 130 14.33 2.88 12.97
N ALA A 131 14.17 3.05 11.67
CA ALA A 131 12.91 3.55 11.09
C ALA A 131 11.76 2.54 11.30
N MET A 132 12.01 1.25 11.10
CA MET A 132 11.04 0.17 11.34
C MET A 132 10.69 0.06 12.83
N GLU A 133 11.66 0.15 13.75
CA GLU A 133 11.37 0.17 15.20
C GLU A 133 10.47 1.35 15.59
N LEU A 134 10.69 2.51 14.98
CA LEU A 134 9.85 3.69 15.21
C LEU A 134 8.45 3.50 14.62
N GLU A 135 8.35 2.89 13.44
CA GLU A 135 7.08 2.50 12.81
C GLU A 135 6.29 1.53 13.70
N ASP A 136 6.89 0.43 14.13
CA ASP A 136 6.30 -0.57 15.03
C ASP A 136 5.81 0.06 16.33
N ARG A 137 6.64 0.93 16.93
CA ARG A 137 6.25 1.67 18.14
C ARG A 137 5.08 2.62 17.86
N SER A 138 5.11 3.33 16.74
CA SER A 138 4.03 4.23 16.34
C SER A 138 2.73 3.49 16.03
N GLY A 139 2.80 2.22 15.64
CA GLY A 139 1.65 1.33 15.44
C GLY A 139 0.82 1.13 16.72
N GLN A 140 1.41 1.35 17.90
CA GLN A 140 0.69 1.31 19.18
C GLN A 140 -0.16 2.57 19.43
N ASP A 141 0.05 3.65 18.67
CA ASP A 141 -0.78 4.85 18.66
C ASP A 141 -2.02 4.60 17.79
N CYS A 142 -3.10 4.12 18.40
CA CYS A 142 -4.33 3.81 17.68
C CYS A 142 -5.40 4.89 17.87
N ALA A 143 -5.05 6.13 18.25
CA ALA A 143 -6.04 7.19 18.45
C ALA A 143 -6.82 7.49 17.15
N ALA A 144 -6.09 7.65 16.05
CA ALA A 144 -6.65 7.85 14.71
C ALA A 144 -7.47 6.64 14.25
N TYR A 145 -6.95 5.43 14.47
CA TYR A 145 -7.62 4.15 14.18
C TYR A 145 -9.01 4.07 14.82
N GLN A 146 -9.12 4.37 16.12
CA GLN A 146 -10.42 4.31 16.83
C GLN A 146 -11.43 5.33 16.26
N LEU A 147 -10.95 6.50 15.82
CA LEU A 147 -11.82 7.53 15.24
C LEU A 147 -12.19 7.23 13.78
N ALA A 148 -11.38 6.44 13.07
CA ALA A 148 -11.58 6.10 11.66
C ALA A 148 -12.90 5.38 11.42
N PHE A 149 -13.35 4.54 12.36
CA PHE A 149 -14.68 3.93 12.33
C PHE A 149 -15.77 4.97 12.06
N PHE A 150 -15.88 5.98 12.92
CA PHE A 150 -16.91 7.01 12.74
C PHE A 150 -16.67 7.91 11.53
N LEU A 151 -15.42 8.37 11.31
CA LEU A 151 -15.13 9.32 10.22
C LEU A 151 -15.37 8.69 8.85
N GLY A 152 -14.90 7.46 8.63
CA GLY A 152 -15.14 6.72 7.41
C GLY A 152 -16.64 6.55 7.16
N ASP A 153 -17.37 6.14 8.20
CA ASP A 153 -18.81 5.93 8.10
C ASP A 153 -19.57 7.23 7.77
N ALA A 154 -19.24 8.32 8.45
CA ALA A 154 -19.87 9.60 8.25
C ALA A 154 -19.58 10.18 6.85
N LEU A 155 -18.36 9.97 6.33
CA LEU A 155 -18.01 10.35 4.96
C LEU A 155 -18.83 9.55 3.95
N VAL A 156 -18.99 8.24 4.14
CA VAL A 156 -19.84 7.41 3.28
C VAL A 156 -21.31 7.79 3.41
N ALA A 157 -21.77 8.20 4.60
CA ALA A 157 -23.13 8.70 4.81
C ALA A 157 -23.44 9.92 3.93
N PHE A 158 -22.48 10.85 3.74
CA PHE A 158 -22.62 11.95 2.77
C PHE A 158 -22.82 11.43 1.34
N LEU A 159 -22.04 10.44 0.92
CA LEU A 159 -22.07 9.89 -0.44
C LEU A 159 -23.35 9.12 -0.77
N LEU A 160 -23.99 8.52 0.25
CA LEU A 160 -25.24 7.78 0.11
C LEU A 160 -26.48 8.69 0.06
N GLN A 161 -26.37 9.96 0.47
CA GLN A 161 -27.50 10.89 0.39
C GLN A 161 -27.88 11.20 -1.07
N PRO A 162 -29.16 11.43 -1.38
CA PRO A 162 -29.55 12.18 -2.57
C PRO A 162 -28.98 13.62 -2.50
N ALA A 163 -28.29 14.05 -3.55
CA ALA A 163 -27.80 15.44 -3.69
C ALA A 163 -28.63 16.19 -4.72
N ASN A 164 -29.66 16.89 -4.23
CA ASN A 164 -30.64 17.60 -5.06
C ASN A 164 -30.30 19.08 -5.20
N THR A 165 -29.54 19.63 -4.25
CA THR A 165 -29.08 21.03 -4.23
C THR A 165 -27.60 21.14 -4.58
N VAL A 166 -27.16 22.34 -4.99
CA VAL A 166 -25.73 22.64 -5.25
C VAL A 166 -24.89 22.37 -3.99
N GLN A 167 -25.36 22.82 -2.83
CA GLN A 167 -24.67 22.62 -1.55
C GLN A 167 -24.51 21.13 -1.19
N GLU A 168 -25.53 20.30 -1.45
CA GLU A 168 -25.42 18.84 -1.21
C GLU A 168 -24.42 18.18 -2.15
N LYS A 169 -24.35 18.63 -3.42
CA LYS A 169 -23.35 18.13 -4.38
C LYS A 169 -21.93 18.52 -3.94
N GLU A 170 -21.72 19.76 -3.52
CA GLU A 170 -20.44 20.23 -2.99
C GLU A 170 -20.01 19.45 -1.75
N ARG A 171 -20.94 19.15 -0.84
CA ARG A 171 -20.68 18.27 0.33
C ARG A 171 -20.24 16.88 -0.09
N GLN A 172 -20.93 16.27 -1.06
CA GLN A 172 -20.54 14.94 -1.57
C GLN A 172 -19.16 14.94 -2.22
N GLU A 173 -18.84 15.95 -3.00
CA GLU A 173 -17.51 16.08 -3.61
C GLU A 173 -16.41 16.25 -2.57
N ARG A 174 -16.64 17.09 -1.55
CA ARG A 174 -15.70 17.26 -0.42
C ARG A 174 -15.52 15.96 0.36
N ALA A 175 -16.62 15.26 0.67
CA ALA A 175 -16.57 13.97 1.32
C ALA A 175 -15.82 12.93 0.49
N MET A 176 -16.05 12.88 -0.83
CA MET A 176 -15.36 11.98 -1.75
C MET A 176 -13.85 12.26 -1.78
N ARG A 177 -13.45 13.53 -1.95
CA ARG A 177 -12.03 13.93 -1.96
C ARG A 177 -11.34 13.57 -0.65
N ARG A 178 -11.99 13.83 0.48
CA ARG A 178 -11.46 13.49 1.80
C ARG A 178 -11.35 11.99 2.02
N LEU A 179 -12.33 11.20 1.56
CA LEU A 179 -12.28 9.75 1.62
C LEU A 179 -11.14 9.18 0.75
N VAL A 180 -10.94 9.73 -0.45
CA VAL A 180 -9.79 9.39 -1.32
C VAL A 180 -8.48 9.74 -0.61
N GLU A 181 -8.36 10.93 -0.03
CA GLU A 181 -7.16 11.34 0.71
C GLU A 181 -6.83 10.37 1.86
N MET A 182 -7.82 10.04 2.69
CA MET A 182 -7.68 9.15 3.83
C MET A 182 -7.31 7.71 3.43
N SER A 183 -7.78 7.27 2.27
CA SER A 183 -7.62 5.88 1.83
C SER A 183 -6.42 5.65 0.90
N THR A 184 -5.82 6.70 0.34
CA THR A 184 -4.73 6.57 -0.64
C THR A 184 -3.40 7.11 -0.16
N LYS A 185 -3.37 8.09 0.76
CA LYS A 185 -2.10 8.60 1.30
C LYS A 185 -1.57 7.62 2.36
N PRO A 186 -0.32 7.12 2.25
CA PRO A 186 0.24 6.13 3.18
C PRO A 186 0.06 6.52 4.65
N THR A 187 0.42 7.76 5.02
CA THR A 187 0.28 8.29 6.39
C THR A 187 -1.12 8.14 7.00
N PHE A 188 -2.19 8.28 6.22
CA PHE A 188 -3.56 8.07 6.68
C PHE A 188 -3.94 6.60 6.62
N ARG A 189 -3.61 5.93 5.52
CA ARG A 189 -3.94 4.53 5.29
C ARG A 189 -3.38 3.62 6.40
N ASP A 190 -2.12 3.81 6.77
CA ASP A 190 -1.42 3.05 7.82
C ASP A 190 -1.96 3.36 9.23
N ALA A 191 -2.56 4.54 9.40
CA ALA A 191 -3.16 4.97 10.66
C ALA A 191 -4.60 4.50 10.84
N PHE A 192 -5.34 4.37 9.74
CA PHE A 192 -6.72 3.95 9.77
C PHE A 192 -6.85 2.45 9.65
N GLY A 193 -6.22 1.81 8.66
CA GLY A 193 -6.30 0.36 8.48
C GLY A 193 -7.71 -0.14 8.15
N ASP A 194 -8.07 -1.30 8.71
CA ASP A 194 -9.30 -2.03 8.43
C ASP A 194 -10.63 -1.31 8.74
N PRO A 195 -10.79 -0.44 9.76
CA PRO A 195 -12.01 0.32 10.00
C PRO A 195 -12.41 1.19 8.81
N LEU A 196 -11.43 1.80 8.13
CA LEU A 196 -11.72 2.64 6.96
C LEU A 196 -12.20 1.77 5.78
N THR A 197 -11.55 0.64 5.55
CA THR A 197 -11.98 -0.32 4.53
C THR A 197 -13.38 -0.85 4.79
N ASP A 198 -13.72 -1.19 6.04
CA ASP A 198 -15.05 -1.70 6.39
C ASP A 198 -16.13 -0.62 6.20
N ALA A 199 -15.85 0.62 6.62
CA ALA A 199 -16.73 1.76 6.38
C ALA A 199 -16.97 2.03 4.88
N MET A 200 -15.97 1.76 4.03
CA MET A 200 -16.01 2.00 2.58
C MET A 200 -16.72 0.93 1.75
N ARG A 201 -17.19 -0.18 2.36
CA ARG A 201 -17.89 -1.25 1.62
C ARG A 201 -19.03 -0.74 0.73
N PRO A 202 -19.86 0.24 1.13
CA PRO A 202 -20.90 0.80 0.26
C PRO A 202 -20.38 1.51 -0.98
N VAL A 203 -19.18 2.09 -0.91
CA VAL A 203 -18.50 2.68 -2.06
C VAL A 203 -18.13 1.59 -3.06
N TYR A 204 -17.60 0.46 -2.58
CA TYR A 204 -17.14 -0.64 -3.43
C TYR A 204 -18.25 -1.44 -4.10
N TRP A 205 -19.37 -1.72 -3.42
CA TRP A 205 -20.45 -2.52 -4.03
C TRP A 205 -21.47 -1.68 -4.82
N THR A 206 -21.41 -0.35 -4.76
CA THR A 206 -22.34 0.54 -5.49
C THR A 206 -21.68 1.03 -6.78
N PRO A 207 -22.06 0.54 -7.98
CA PRO A 207 -21.29 0.80 -9.22
C PRO A 207 -21.08 2.28 -9.55
N ARG A 208 -22.08 3.13 -9.28
CA ARG A 208 -21.98 4.59 -9.50
C ARG A 208 -20.97 5.23 -8.55
N LEU A 209 -20.98 4.83 -7.27
CA LEU A 209 -20.07 5.39 -6.27
C LEU A 209 -18.65 4.87 -6.48
N LEU A 210 -18.49 3.57 -6.76
CA LEU A 210 -17.22 2.96 -7.12
C LEU A 210 -16.56 3.70 -8.28
N LEU A 211 -17.30 3.93 -9.37
CA LEU A 211 -16.79 4.64 -10.53
C LEU A 211 -16.36 6.08 -10.19
N ASN A 212 -17.18 6.81 -9.44
CA ASN A 212 -16.83 8.17 -9.04
C ASN A 212 -15.59 8.20 -8.14
N PHE A 213 -15.53 7.29 -7.17
CA PHE A 213 -14.41 7.15 -6.23
C PHE A 213 -13.08 6.92 -6.96
N VAL A 214 -13.03 5.95 -7.89
CA VAL A 214 -11.81 5.67 -8.65
C VAL A 214 -11.43 6.80 -9.62
N GLN A 215 -12.41 7.49 -10.20
CA GLN A 215 -12.17 8.65 -11.10
C GLN A 215 -11.65 9.89 -10.35
N VAL A 216 -11.96 10.03 -9.06
CA VAL A 216 -11.43 11.10 -8.20
C VAL A 216 -10.04 10.73 -7.62
N GLY A 217 -9.53 9.53 -7.91
CA GLY A 217 -8.19 9.08 -7.50
C GLY A 217 -8.20 7.95 -6.46
N GLY A 218 -9.36 7.37 -6.16
CA GLY A 218 -9.50 6.26 -5.20
C GLY A 218 -9.04 4.88 -5.70
N MET A 219 -8.55 4.77 -6.94
CA MET A 219 -8.09 3.48 -7.50
C MET A 219 -7.04 2.77 -6.63
N PRO A 220 -6.02 3.44 -6.07
CA PRO A 220 -5.03 2.79 -5.23
C PRO A 220 -5.62 2.17 -3.97
N ALA A 221 -6.63 2.79 -3.36
CA ALA A 221 -7.29 2.26 -2.18
C ALA A 221 -8.02 0.96 -2.49
N LEU A 222 -8.81 0.92 -3.57
CA LEU A 222 -9.51 -0.30 -3.98
C LEU A 222 -8.53 -1.47 -4.23
N ILE A 223 -7.46 -1.21 -4.99
CA ILE A 223 -6.47 -2.24 -5.31
C ILE A 223 -5.66 -2.64 -4.07
N GLY A 224 -5.33 -1.70 -3.19
CA GLY A 224 -4.66 -1.98 -1.92
C GLY A 224 -5.51 -2.83 -0.99
N ASP A 225 -6.77 -2.46 -0.79
CA ASP A 225 -7.73 -3.23 0.02
C ASP A 225 -7.93 -4.63 -0.54
N TRP A 226 -7.98 -4.78 -1.87
CA TRP A 226 -8.03 -6.08 -2.51
C TRP A 226 -6.73 -6.89 -2.32
N ALA A 227 -5.57 -6.23 -2.42
CA ALA A 227 -4.28 -6.88 -2.27
C ALA A 227 -4.09 -7.43 -0.85
N GLU A 228 -4.47 -6.64 0.15
CA GLU A 228 -4.31 -6.92 1.58
C GLU A 228 -5.43 -7.79 2.16
N SER A 229 -6.55 -7.94 1.45
CA SER A 229 -7.68 -8.72 1.95
C SER A 229 -7.32 -10.19 2.13
N THR A 230 -7.60 -10.71 3.32
CA THR A 230 -7.59 -12.15 3.62
C THR A 230 -8.79 -12.87 3.00
N CYS A 231 -9.86 -12.14 2.68
CA CYS A 231 -11.06 -12.65 2.02
C CYS A 231 -10.86 -12.65 0.50
N LYS A 232 -10.28 -13.75 -0.03
CA LYS A 232 -9.93 -13.88 -1.46
C LYS A 232 -11.09 -13.61 -2.44
N ASP A 233 -12.33 -13.93 -2.04
CA ASP A 233 -13.55 -13.70 -2.82
C ASP A 233 -14.45 -12.59 -2.23
N GLY A 234 -13.83 -11.61 -1.56
CA GLY A 234 -14.53 -10.51 -0.90
C GLY A 234 -14.98 -9.37 -1.82
N VAL A 235 -15.63 -8.38 -1.20
CA VAL A 235 -16.20 -7.19 -1.86
C VAL A 235 -15.18 -6.46 -2.75
N CYS A 236 -13.93 -6.34 -2.32
CA CYS A 236 -12.89 -5.63 -3.07
C CYS A 236 -12.54 -6.33 -4.38
N LYS A 237 -12.50 -7.68 -4.40
CA LYS A 237 -12.29 -8.44 -5.64
C LYS A 237 -13.46 -8.23 -6.60
N THR A 238 -14.69 -8.38 -6.13
CA THR A 238 -15.89 -8.17 -6.96
C THR A 238 -15.93 -6.75 -7.52
N ALA A 239 -15.62 -5.74 -6.70
CA ALA A 239 -15.54 -4.36 -7.13
C ALA A 239 -14.47 -4.18 -8.22
N ALA A 240 -13.27 -4.72 -8.02
CA ALA A 240 -12.17 -4.66 -8.97
C ALA A 240 -12.49 -5.38 -10.31
N GLU A 241 -13.19 -6.51 -10.27
CA GLU A 241 -13.66 -7.25 -11.45
C GLU A 241 -14.76 -6.52 -12.22
N SER A 242 -15.59 -5.76 -11.50
CA SER A 242 -16.72 -5.02 -12.06
C SER A 242 -16.36 -3.65 -12.65
N LEU A 243 -15.10 -3.21 -12.52
CA LEU A 243 -14.67 -1.90 -13.00
C LEU A 243 -14.90 -1.76 -14.51
N PRO A 244 -15.72 -0.78 -14.96
CA PRO A 244 -15.85 -0.50 -16.38
C PRO A 244 -14.54 0.12 -16.91
N ALA A 245 -14.30 0.07 -18.22
CA ALA A 245 -13.08 0.61 -18.82
C ALA A 245 -12.81 2.07 -18.39
N LYS A 246 -13.85 2.91 -18.38
CA LYS A 246 -13.78 4.33 -17.96
C LYS A 246 -13.35 4.59 -16.51
N ALA A 247 -13.33 3.55 -15.66
CA ALA A 247 -12.77 3.65 -14.31
C ALA A 247 -11.27 3.96 -14.32
N TRP A 248 -10.58 3.52 -15.38
CA TRP A 248 -9.15 3.73 -15.56
C TRP A 248 -8.82 5.09 -16.16
N ASP A 249 -9.80 5.94 -16.45
CA ASP A 249 -9.56 7.30 -16.95
C ASP A 249 -9.04 8.19 -15.80
N ASN A 250 -8.33 9.27 -16.13
CA ASN A 250 -7.87 10.31 -15.20
C ASN A 250 -6.96 9.85 -14.04
N GLN A 251 -6.26 8.73 -14.17
CA GLN A 251 -5.27 8.30 -13.18
C GLN A 251 -3.98 9.10 -13.32
N THR A 252 -3.48 9.64 -12.21
CA THR A 252 -2.20 10.35 -12.17
C THR A 252 -1.02 9.35 -12.15
N PRO A 253 0.20 9.79 -12.48
CA PRO A 253 1.40 8.95 -12.33
C PRO A 253 1.55 8.37 -10.92
N GLU A 254 1.28 9.16 -9.88
CA GLU A 254 1.39 8.73 -8.48
C GLU A 254 0.33 7.69 -8.11
N SER A 255 -0.90 7.85 -8.63
CA SER A 255 -1.98 6.86 -8.49
C SER A 255 -1.56 5.53 -9.12
N LEU A 256 -1.09 5.56 -10.37
CA LEU A 256 -0.67 4.36 -11.09
C LEU A 256 0.54 3.69 -10.42
N GLU A 257 1.53 4.46 -9.96
CA GLU A 257 2.65 3.90 -9.21
C GLU A 257 2.19 3.15 -7.96
N THR A 258 1.26 3.73 -7.21
CA THR A 258 0.71 3.11 -5.99
C THR A 258 -0.11 1.86 -6.31
N VAL A 259 -0.96 1.89 -7.35
CA VAL A 259 -1.68 0.70 -7.85
C VAL A 259 -0.70 -0.41 -8.22
N MET A 260 0.39 -0.06 -8.91
CA MET A 260 1.42 -1.03 -9.30
C MET A 260 2.17 -1.61 -8.10
N ARG A 261 2.44 -0.84 -7.05
CA ARG A 261 2.99 -1.36 -5.79
C ARG A 261 2.06 -2.40 -5.16
N TYR A 262 0.76 -2.14 -5.13
CA TYR A 262 -0.21 -3.11 -4.59
C TYR A 262 -0.34 -4.37 -5.46
N PHE A 263 -0.13 -4.26 -6.78
CA PHE A 263 -0.02 -5.44 -7.64
C PHE A 263 1.21 -6.30 -7.32
N VAL A 264 2.36 -5.69 -7.03
CA VAL A 264 3.53 -6.43 -6.54
C VAL A 264 3.19 -7.13 -5.23
N LYS A 265 2.65 -6.40 -4.25
CA LYS A 265 2.23 -6.98 -2.96
C LYS A 265 1.27 -8.15 -3.15
N LYS A 266 0.34 -8.04 -4.11
CA LYS A 266 -0.60 -9.12 -4.41
C LYS A 266 0.08 -10.34 -5.03
N LEU A 267 1.08 -10.16 -5.89
CA LEU A 267 1.90 -11.27 -6.41
C LEU A 267 2.71 -11.95 -5.30
N GLU A 268 3.25 -11.19 -4.36
CA GLU A 268 3.99 -11.74 -3.21
C GLU A 268 3.07 -12.58 -2.30
N MET A 269 1.84 -12.10 -2.07
CA MET A 269 0.87 -12.77 -1.19
C MET A 269 0.17 -13.97 -1.84
N ASP A 270 -0.26 -13.84 -3.09
CA ASP A 270 -1.06 -14.87 -3.78
C ASP A 270 -0.22 -15.79 -4.66
N GLY A 271 1.05 -15.45 -4.93
CA GLY A 271 1.94 -16.20 -5.79
C GLY A 271 1.94 -15.73 -7.25
N PRO A 272 2.91 -16.21 -8.06
CA PRO A 272 3.09 -15.79 -9.45
C PRO A 272 1.92 -16.18 -10.36
N GLU A 273 1.10 -17.17 -9.98
CA GLU A 273 -0.09 -17.59 -10.73
C GLU A 273 -1.13 -16.47 -10.80
N PHE A 274 -1.14 -15.54 -9.84
CA PHE A 274 -2.00 -14.35 -9.89
C PHE A 274 -1.77 -13.52 -11.15
N ALA A 275 -0.52 -13.43 -11.64
CA ALA A 275 -0.16 -12.69 -12.84
C ALA A 275 -0.91 -13.19 -14.09
N THR A 276 -1.33 -14.45 -14.11
CA THR A 276 -2.00 -15.04 -15.28
C THR A 276 -3.52 -15.04 -15.19
N THR A 277 -4.07 -14.44 -14.14
CA THR A 277 -5.52 -14.31 -13.96
C THR A 277 -6.14 -13.32 -14.97
N PRO A 278 -7.39 -13.55 -15.40
CA PRO A 278 -8.08 -12.62 -16.29
C PRO A 278 -8.22 -11.21 -15.72
N ILE A 279 -8.43 -11.08 -14.41
CA ILE A 279 -8.53 -9.77 -13.76
C ILE A 279 -7.22 -8.98 -13.89
N PHE A 280 -6.08 -9.59 -13.57
CA PHE A 280 -4.78 -8.93 -13.69
C PHE A 280 -4.49 -8.52 -15.14
N ALA A 281 -4.73 -9.43 -16.10
CA ALA A 281 -4.56 -9.13 -17.53
C ALA A 281 -5.43 -7.97 -18.01
N LYS A 282 -6.70 -7.91 -17.60
CA LYS A 282 -7.61 -6.79 -17.92
C LYS A 282 -7.08 -5.47 -17.39
N MET A 283 -6.57 -5.44 -16.16
CA MET A 283 -6.02 -4.22 -15.55
C MET A 283 -4.74 -3.76 -16.26
N MET A 284 -3.83 -4.69 -16.56
CA MET A 284 -2.60 -4.37 -17.30
C MET A 284 -2.92 -3.83 -18.70
N HIS A 285 -3.85 -4.47 -19.42
CA HIS A 285 -4.33 -3.99 -20.72
C HIS A 285 -4.98 -2.61 -20.62
N ALA A 286 -5.79 -2.37 -19.59
CA ALA A 286 -6.45 -1.08 -19.36
C ALA A 286 -5.44 0.05 -19.09
N ILE A 287 -4.41 -0.21 -18.28
CA ILE A 287 -3.31 0.73 -18.01
C ILE A 287 -2.55 1.02 -19.30
N TYR A 288 -2.14 -0.01 -20.03
CA TYR A 288 -1.37 0.18 -21.27
C TYR A 288 -2.15 0.94 -22.34
N THR A 289 -3.42 0.60 -22.55
CA THR A 289 -4.25 1.23 -23.59
C THR A 289 -4.43 2.73 -23.35
N ARG A 290 -4.39 3.19 -22.10
CA ARG A 290 -4.59 4.60 -21.73
C ARG A 290 -3.31 5.38 -21.55
N TYR A 291 -2.30 4.76 -20.95
CA TYR A 291 -1.10 5.44 -20.46
C TYR A 291 0.18 4.97 -21.17
N GLY A 292 0.07 4.00 -22.08
CA GLY A 292 1.20 3.44 -22.83
C GLY A 292 2.21 2.75 -21.92
N LEU A 293 3.49 2.90 -22.26
CA LEU A 293 4.60 2.22 -21.60
C LEU A 293 5.10 2.92 -20.32
N ALA A 294 4.75 4.20 -20.12
CA ALA A 294 5.31 5.01 -19.04
C ALA A 294 5.06 4.41 -17.64
N PRO A 295 3.85 3.92 -17.29
CA PRO A 295 3.64 3.29 -16.00
C PRO A 295 4.50 2.05 -15.81
N PHE A 296 4.64 1.20 -16.83
CA PHE A 296 5.47 -0.01 -16.76
C PHE A 296 6.97 0.30 -16.57
N ALA A 297 7.46 1.39 -17.19
CA ALA A 297 8.82 1.85 -17.00
C ALA A 297 9.08 2.35 -15.56
N ALA A 298 8.13 3.07 -14.97
CA ALA A 298 8.19 3.46 -13.56
C ALA A 298 8.10 2.23 -12.64
N GLY A 299 7.15 1.35 -12.93
CA GLY A 299 6.89 0.09 -12.22
C GLY A 299 8.08 -0.85 -12.17
N ALA A 300 8.94 -0.84 -13.19
CA ALA A 300 10.13 -1.69 -13.28
C ALA A 300 11.15 -1.46 -12.15
N LYS A 301 11.02 -0.38 -11.39
CA LYS A 301 11.90 0.00 -10.27
C LYS A 301 11.26 -0.24 -8.89
N LEU A 302 10.02 -0.73 -8.84
CA LEU A 302 9.26 -0.83 -7.60
C LEU A 302 9.74 -1.96 -6.70
N ASP A 303 10.16 -3.08 -7.28
CA ASP A 303 10.55 -4.25 -6.54
C ASP A 303 11.69 -5.03 -7.21
N ASN A 304 12.56 -5.60 -6.37
CA ASN A 304 13.79 -6.28 -6.77
C ASN A 304 13.65 -7.82 -6.90
N HIS A 305 12.47 -8.37 -6.59
CA HIS A 305 12.14 -9.79 -6.76
C HIS A 305 11.07 -9.98 -7.86
N GLU A 306 9.98 -9.22 -7.79
CA GLU A 306 8.85 -9.24 -8.73
C GLU A 306 9.06 -8.28 -9.89
N ILE A 307 9.82 -8.75 -10.89
CA ILE A 307 10.23 -7.96 -12.06
C ILE A 307 9.15 -7.86 -13.15
N ILE A 308 7.88 -8.10 -12.81
CA ILE A 308 6.78 -8.22 -13.78
C ILE A 308 6.65 -6.98 -14.67
N PHE A 309 6.79 -5.79 -14.09
CA PHE A 309 6.67 -4.55 -14.85
C PHE A 309 7.88 -4.29 -15.74
N TYR A 310 9.08 -4.72 -15.33
CA TYR A 310 10.24 -4.73 -16.20
C TYR A 310 10.04 -5.67 -17.40
N PHE A 311 9.54 -6.89 -17.13
CA PHE A 311 9.18 -7.86 -18.16
C PHE A 311 8.17 -7.29 -19.16
N LEU A 312 7.06 -6.73 -18.66
CA LEU A 312 6.01 -6.13 -19.49
C LEU A 312 6.55 -4.96 -20.32
N HIS A 313 7.26 -4.03 -19.68
CA HIS A 313 7.88 -2.89 -20.38
C HIS A 313 8.79 -3.35 -21.53
N ARG A 314 9.68 -4.33 -21.30
CA ARG A 314 10.61 -4.83 -22.31
C ARG A 314 9.91 -5.60 -23.43
N ARG A 315 8.89 -6.40 -23.14
CA ARG A 315 8.21 -7.21 -24.15
C ARG A 315 7.27 -6.38 -25.01
N VAL A 316 6.50 -5.50 -24.38
CA VAL A 316 5.56 -4.64 -25.09
C VAL A 316 6.28 -3.59 -25.94
N SER A 317 7.39 -3.00 -25.45
CA SER A 317 8.19 -2.04 -26.23
C SER A 317 8.77 -2.63 -27.53
N LYS A 318 9.13 -3.92 -27.53
CA LYS A 318 9.65 -4.60 -28.73
C LYS A 318 8.56 -4.91 -29.77
N LYS A 319 7.32 -5.18 -29.32
CA LYS A 319 6.22 -5.63 -30.18
C LYS A 319 4.89 -4.98 -29.79
N PRO A 320 4.75 -3.65 -29.88
CA PRO A 320 3.58 -2.94 -29.35
C PRO A 320 2.27 -3.32 -30.04
N LYS A 321 2.33 -3.71 -31.33
CA LYS A 321 1.17 -4.14 -32.12
C LYS A 321 0.67 -5.55 -31.80
N SER A 322 1.41 -6.32 -30.99
CA SER A 322 1.07 -7.71 -30.66
C SER A 322 0.21 -7.85 -29.40
N TYR A 323 -0.12 -6.75 -28.72
CA TYR A 323 -0.79 -6.76 -27.41
C TYR A 323 -2.00 -5.82 -27.39
N THR A 324 -2.97 -6.07 -28.28
CA THR A 324 -4.13 -5.19 -28.49
C THR A 324 -5.38 -5.65 -27.75
N THR A 325 -5.47 -6.93 -27.39
CA THR A 325 -6.61 -7.55 -26.69
C THR A 325 -6.23 -8.08 -25.32
N VAL A 326 -7.22 -8.33 -24.45
CA VAL A 326 -6.96 -8.91 -23.11
C VAL A 326 -6.34 -10.30 -23.23
N GLU A 327 -6.74 -11.07 -24.23
CA GLU A 327 -6.23 -12.41 -24.52
C GLU A 327 -4.74 -12.39 -24.87
N ASP A 328 -4.28 -11.38 -25.62
CA ASP A 328 -2.85 -11.18 -25.90
C ASP A 328 -2.05 -10.94 -24.60
N TRP A 329 -2.64 -10.19 -23.66
CA TRP A 329 -2.03 -9.92 -22.36
C TRP A 329 -1.98 -11.18 -21.49
N VAL A 330 -3.04 -11.99 -21.47
CA VAL A 330 -3.01 -13.30 -20.79
C VAL A 330 -1.90 -14.18 -21.36
N ALA A 331 -1.76 -14.25 -22.69
CA ALA A 331 -0.71 -15.02 -23.35
C ALA A 331 0.70 -14.47 -23.05
N LEU A 332 0.86 -13.15 -22.93
CA LEU A 332 2.11 -12.51 -22.51
C LEU A 332 2.45 -12.85 -21.06
N LEU A 333 1.48 -12.73 -20.15
CA LEU A 333 1.67 -12.93 -18.71
C LEU A 333 2.01 -14.39 -18.38
N ARG A 334 1.47 -15.37 -19.11
CA ARG A 334 1.91 -16.79 -18.99
C ARG A 334 3.40 -17.00 -19.27
N LYS A 335 4.02 -16.12 -20.05
CA LYS A 335 5.47 -16.20 -20.28
C LYS A 335 6.28 -15.69 -19.08
N TYR A 336 5.72 -14.81 -18.25
CA TYR A 336 6.37 -14.31 -17.04
C TYR A 336 6.73 -15.43 -16.04
N GLU A 337 5.87 -16.45 -15.92
CA GLU A 337 6.14 -17.64 -15.09
C GLU A 337 7.42 -18.38 -15.50
N ASN A 338 7.78 -18.27 -16.78
CA ASN A 338 8.94 -18.90 -17.39
C ASN A 338 10.21 -18.05 -17.34
N VAL A 339 10.17 -16.87 -16.72
CA VAL A 339 11.33 -15.99 -16.56
C VAL A 339 12.32 -16.65 -15.59
N PRO A 340 13.59 -16.85 -15.99
CA PRO A 340 14.58 -17.51 -15.15
C PRO A 340 14.88 -16.73 -13.87
N GLU A 341 15.15 -17.45 -12.79
CA GLU A 341 15.52 -16.88 -11.48
C GLU A 341 16.80 -16.03 -11.57
N ALA A 342 17.79 -16.47 -12.35
CA ALA A 342 18.99 -15.70 -12.59
C ALA A 342 18.72 -14.34 -13.26
N THR A 343 17.69 -14.25 -14.10
CA THR A 343 17.27 -13.00 -14.75
C THR A 343 16.58 -12.08 -13.73
N ARG A 344 15.67 -12.63 -12.90
CA ARG A 344 15.03 -11.90 -11.78
C ARG A 344 16.07 -11.28 -10.85
N ARG A 345 17.01 -12.09 -10.35
CA ARG A 345 18.06 -11.64 -9.42
C ARG A 345 18.99 -10.60 -10.00
N ARG A 346 19.37 -10.72 -11.28
CA ARG A 346 20.22 -9.71 -11.94
C ARG A 346 19.51 -8.37 -12.10
N HIS A 347 18.24 -8.37 -12.51
CA HIS A 347 17.44 -7.14 -12.55
C HIS A 347 17.29 -6.54 -11.15
N GLY A 348 16.94 -7.36 -10.16
CA GLY A 348 16.86 -6.93 -8.76
C GLY A 348 18.13 -6.22 -8.29
N TRP A 349 19.29 -6.83 -8.55
CA TRP A 349 20.58 -6.22 -8.24
C TRP A 349 20.79 -4.85 -8.90
N MET A 350 20.35 -4.70 -10.16
CA MET A 350 20.54 -3.46 -10.91
C MET A 350 19.72 -2.30 -10.37
N ILE A 351 18.54 -2.57 -9.80
CA ILE A 351 17.66 -1.51 -9.29
C ILE A 351 17.88 -1.17 -7.80
N LEU A 352 18.64 -2.00 -7.07
CA LEU A 352 19.02 -1.70 -5.69
C LEU A 352 19.74 -0.34 -5.59
N SER A 353 19.53 0.37 -4.47
CA SER A 353 20.35 1.53 -4.12
C SER A 353 21.82 1.14 -3.92
N VAL A 354 22.70 2.13 -3.81
CA VAL A 354 24.12 1.87 -3.53
C VAL A 354 24.26 1.08 -2.22
N SER A 355 23.64 1.52 -1.12
CA SER A 355 23.70 0.74 0.13
C SER A 355 23.08 -0.63 -0.02
N GLY A 356 21.92 -0.73 -0.68
CA GLY A 356 21.24 -2.02 -0.87
C GLY A 356 22.13 -3.06 -1.56
N ARG A 357 22.96 -2.68 -2.53
CA ARG A 357 23.92 -3.62 -3.15
C ARG A 357 25.00 -4.09 -2.18
N TRP A 358 25.47 -3.23 -1.28
CA TRP A 358 26.43 -3.61 -0.26
C TRP A 358 25.82 -4.51 0.80
N ASP A 359 24.59 -4.21 1.21
CA ASP A 359 23.88 -4.95 2.25
C ASP A 359 23.45 -6.33 1.76
N CYS A 360 23.10 -6.45 0.47
CA CYS A 360 22.62 -7.69 -0.13
C CYS A 360 23.72 -8.51 -0.84
N LEU A 361 25.01 -8.36 -0.50
CA LEU A 361 26.10 -9.17 -1.07
C LEU A 361 25.91 -10.68 -0.88
N ASP A 362 25.20 -11.10 0.16
CA ASP A 362 24.93 -12.51 0.44
C ASP A 362 23.70 -13.05 -0.29
N LEU A 363 22.83 -12.15 -0.77
CA LEU A 363 21.57 -12.49 -1.42
C LEU A 363 21.65 -12.42 -2.96
N TYR A 364 22.70 -11.85 -3.54
CA TYR A 364 22.82 -11.65 -4.99
C TYR A 364 24.20 -12.06 -5.55
N GLY A 365 24.37 -11.89 -6.86
CA GLY A 365 25.64 -12.07 -7.55
C GLY A 365 26.00 -13.52 -7.84
N CYS A 366 27.19 -13.93 -7.39
CA CYS A 366 27.76 -15.23 -7.74
C CYS A 366 27.27 -16.35 -6.81
N ALA A 367 26.74 -17.43 -7.40
CA ALA A 367 26.23 -18.58 -6.65
C ALA A 367 27.32 -19.49 -6.02
N PHE A 368 28.60 -19.23 -6.32
CA PHE A 368 29.71 -19.96 -5.71
C PHE A 368 30.02 -19.34 -4.34
N GLU A 369 29.81 -20.07 -3.26
CA GLU A 369 29.96 -19.55 -1.90
C GLU A 369 31.37 -19.01 -1.63
N ALA A 370 32.41 -19.72 -2.08
CA ALA A 370 33.80 -19.29 -1.98
C ALA A 370 34.26 -18.35 -3.12
N CYS A 371 33.35 -17.54 -3.68
CA CYS A 371 33.66 -16.56 -4.71
C CYS A 371 34.73 -15.55 -4.21
N PRO A 372 35.92 -15.48 -4.84
CA PRO A 372 36.97 -14.55 -4.44
C PRO A 372 36.54 -13.09 -4.56
N GLU A 373 35.73 -12.78 -5.58
CA GLU A 373 35.23 -11.43 -5.82
C GLU A 373 34.22 -10.99 -4.76
N LYS A 374 33.32 -11.90 -4.33
CA LYS A 374 32.42 -11.65 -3.19
C LYS A 374 33.22 -11.35 -1.92
N SER A 375 34.24 -12.16 -1.64
CA SER A 375 35.14 -11.97 -0.49
C SER A 375 35.87 -10.62 -0.56
N ALA A 376 36.29 -10.19 -1.76
CA ALA A 376 36.89 -8.88 -1.97
C ALA A 376 35.88 -7.74 -1.73
N MET A 377 34.64 -7.87 -2.21
CA MET A 377 33.56 -6.92 -1.96
C MET A 377 33.23 -6.80 -0.47
N GLN A 378 33.17 -7.91 0.26
CA GLN A 378 32.93 -7.88 1.71
C GLN A 378 34.04 -7.13 2.47
N LYS A 379 35.31 -7.29 2.06
CA LYS A 379 36.44 -6.52 2.62
C LYS A 379 36.34 -5.03 2.30
N LEU A 380 35.80 -4.67 1.13
CA LEU A 380 35.56 -3.27 0.76
C LEU A 380 34.38 -2.70 1.55
N ARG A 381 33.29 -3.46 1.72
CA ARG A 381 32.14 -3.10 2.57
C ARG A 381 32.59 -2.69 3.96
N ALA A 382 33.46 -3.49 4.60
CA ALA A 382 33.98 -3.22 5.94
C ALA A 382 34.81 -1.93 6.06
N LYS A 383 35.28 -1.36 4.93
CA LYS A 383 36.06 -0.12 4.88
C LYS A 383 35.23 1.09 4.44
N ARG A 384 33.95 0.90 4.10
CA ARG A 384 33.10 1.99 3.65
C ARG A 384 32.89 3.00 4.76
N VAL A 385 32.84 4.26 4.37
CA VAL A 385 32.49 5.38 5.24
C VAL A 385 31.38 6.14 4.56
N ARG A 386 30.26 6.36 5.27
CA ARG A 386 29.13 7.14 4.77
C ARG A 386 29.58 8.53 4.30
N GLY A 387 29.03 9.00 3.19
CA GLY A 387 29.38 10.25 2.53
C GLY A 387 30.69 10.20 1.73
N ARG A 388 31.43 9.08 1.74
CA ARG A 388 32.65 8.91 0.93
C ARG A 388 32.43 7.83 -0.12
N ARG A 389 32.14 8.27 -1.34
CA ARG A 389 31.89 7.41 -2.50
C ARG A 389 33.13 7.22 -3.35
N ASP A 390 33.34 5.99 -3.81
CA ASP A 390 34.37 5.63 -4.78
C ASP A 390 33.68 5.06 -6.03
N PRO A 391 33.57 5.86 -7.12
CA PRO A 391 32.89 5.43 -8.33
C PRO A 391 33.48 4.18 -8.97
N VAL A 392 34.79 3.94 -8.82
CA VAL A 392 35.46 2.76 -9.41
C VAL A 392 35.04 1.50 -8.65
N VAL A 393 35.01 1.59 -7.32
CA VAL A 393 34.55 0.48 -6.47
C VAL A 393 33.06 0.21 -6.66
N GLU A 394 32.24 1.26 -6.76
CA GLU A 394 30.79 1.13 -6.99
C GLU A 394 30.47 0.53 -8.36
N GLU A 395 31.19 0.92 -9.41
CA GLU A 395 31.06 0.33 -10.74
C GLU A 395 31.47 -1.16 -10.75
N ARG A 396 32.53 -1.50 -10.01
CA ARG A 396 32.97 -2.89 -9.83
C ARG A 396 31.90 -3.72 -9.10
N LEU A 397 31.29 -3.16 -8.05
CA LEU A 397 30.17 -3.77 -7.32
C LEU A 397 28.96 -3.96 -8.25
N PHE A 398 28.57 -2.92 -8.98
CA PHE A 398 27.46 -2.98 -9.92
C PHE A 398 27.66 -4.12 -10.92
N LYS A 399 28.84 -4.20 -11.56
CA LYS A 399 29.20 -5.25 -12.52
C LYS A 399 29.22 -6.65 -11.89
N TRP A 400 29.65 -6.80 -10.66
CA TRP A 400 29.72 -8.12 -10.01
C TRP A 400 28.38 -8.85 -10.01
N GLY A 401 27.28 -8.14 -9.70
CA GLY A 401 25.93 -8.71 -9.76
C GLY A 401 25.27 -8.56 -11.14
N GLY A 402 25.30 -7.36 -11.71
CA GLY A 402 24.55 -7.02 -12.92
C GLY A 402 25.11 -7.68 -14.18
N ALA A 403 26.44 -7.81 -14.28
CA ALA A 403 27.10 -8.44 -15.43
C ALA A 403 27.40 -9.95 -15.20
N SER A 404 26.84 -10.54 -14.14
CA SER A 404 26.96 -11.98 -13.89
C SER A 404 26.27 -12.79 -15.00
N LYS A 405 26.83 -13.96 -15.30
CA LYS A 405 26.32 -14.85 -16.36
C LYS A 405 25.51 -15.97 -15.75
N ALA A 406 24.26 -16.10 -16.20
CA ALA A 406 23.41 -17.22 -15.82
C ALA A 406 24.01 -18.55 -16.30
N CYS A 407 23.76 -19.63 -15.55
CA CYS A 407 24.05 -20.98 -16.02
C CYS A 407 23.29 -21.23 -17.33
N SER A 408 24.00 -21.52 -18.43
CA SER A 408 23.39 -21.68 -19.76
C SER A 408 22.35 -22.81 -19.82
N ARG A 409 22.47 -23.80 -18.93
CA ARG A 409 21.59 -24.96 -18.89
C ARG A 409 20.32 -24.73 -18.07
N CYS A 410 20.45 -24.46 -16.77
CA CYS A 410 19.28 -24.33 -15.88
C CYS A 410 18.78 -22.89 -15.72
N ARG A 411 19.64 -21.89 -15.96
CA ARG A 411 19.36 -20.46 -15.78
C ARG A 411 18.81 -20.08 -14.39
N SER A 412 18.98 -20.94 -13.38
CA SER A 412 18.51 -20.68 -12.02
C SER A 412 19.53 -19.94 -11.15
N VAL A 413 20.81 -19.99 -11.54
CA VAL A 413 21.92 -19.36 -10.82
C VAL A 413 22.80 -18.55 -11.76
N SER A 414 23.54 -17.60 -11.21
CA SER A 414 24.50 -16.75 -11.92
C SER A 414 25.91 -16.86 -11.36
N TYR A 415 26.90 -16.61 -12.21
CA TYR A 415 28.32 -16.61 -11.85
C TYR A 415 29.00 -15.33 -12.33
N CYS A 416 29.85 -14.74 -11.49
CA CYS A 416 30.65 -13.58 -11.90
C CYS A 416 31.75 -13.96 -12.91
N SER A 417 32.14 -15.24 -12.99
CA SER A 417 33.17 -15.73 -13.90
C SER A 417 33.00 -17.22 -14.25
N VAL A 418 33.59 -17.63 -15.36
CA VAL A 418 33.69 -19.05 -15.77
C VAL A 418 34.47 -19.88 -14.74
N ALA A 419 35.47 -19.28 -14.08
CA ALA A 419 36.23 -19.94 -13.03
C ALA A 419 35.35 -20.31 -11.84
N CYS A 420 34.51 -19.38 -11.36
CA CYS A 420 33.55 -19.64 -10.30
C CYS A 420 32.52 -20.70 -10.70
N GLN A 421 32.04 -20.68 -11.95
CA GLN A 421 31.13 -21.72 -12.45
C GLN A 421 31.78 -23.11 -12.44
N LYS A 422 33.03 -23.22 -12.92
CA LYS A 422 33.77 -24.50 -12.93
C LYS A 422 34.03 -25.01 -11.51
N ALA A 423 34.39 -24.11 -10.59
CA ALA A 423 34.62 -24.46 -9.19
C ALA A 423 33.35 -24.99 -8.51
N HIS A 424 32.21 -24.31 -8.72
CA HIS A 424 30.92 -24.70 -8.15
C HIS A 424 30.27 -25.91 -8.85
N TRP A 425 30.76 -26.33 -10.03
CA TRP A 425 30.06 -27.31 -10.86
C TRP A 425 29.77 -28.63 -10.16
N LYS A 426 30.69 -29.15 -9.35
CA LYS A 426 30.50 -30.42 -8.63
C LYS A 426 29.28 -30.39 -7.71
N GLU A 427 29.08 -29.27 -7.02
CA GLU A 427 27.95 -29.04 -6.10
C GLU A 427 26.68 -28.62 -6.85
N HIS A 428 26.82 -27.84 -7.92
CA HIS A 428 25.69 -27.33 -8.69
C HIS A 428 25.04 -28.39 -9.58
N ARG A 429 25.82 -29.30 -10.18
CA ARG A 429 25.35 -30.24 -11.21
C ARG A 429 24.07 -31.00 -10.83
N PRO A 430 23.94 -31.60 -9.63
CA PRO A 430 22.71 -32.30 -9.24
C PRO A 430 21.47 -31.38 -9.25
N LYS A 431 21.62 -30.14 -8.76
CA LYS A 431 20.54 -29.13 -8.75
C LYS A 431 20.28 -28.58 -10.16
N CYS A 432 21.30 -28.49 -11.00
CA CYS A 432 21.20 -28.00 -12.36
C CYS A 432 20.28 -28.89 -13.22
N ASP A 433 20.36 -30.21 -13.07
CA ASP A 433 19.50 -31.14 -13.80
C ASP A 433 18.02 -30.94 -13.44
N VAL A 434 17.71 -30.86 -12.14
CA VAL A 434 16.36 -30.64 -11.62
C VAL A 434 15.78 -29.30 -12.10
N GLU A 435 16.55 -28.21 -11.98
CA GLU A 435 16.09 -26.89 -12.41
C GLU A 435 15.94 -26.77 -13.93
N ALA A 436 16.78 -27.47 -14.72
CA ALA A 436 16.67 -27.45 -16.17
C ALA A 436 15.37 -28.09 -16.68
N VAL A 437 14.84 -29.10 -15.98
CA VAL A 437 13.56 -29.75 -16.32
C VAL A 437 12.38 -28.79 -16.22
N LYS A 438 12.44 -27.78 -15.33
CA LYS A 438 11.39 -26.75 -15.21
C LYS A 438 11.23 -25.88 -16.46
N GLY A 439 12.19 -25.91 -17.39
CA GLY A 439 12.02 -25.31 -18.71
C GLY A 439 11.94 -23.78 -18.73
N LYS A 440 12.36 -23.08 -17.67
CA LYS A 440 12.36 -21.60 -17.58
C LYS A 440 13.32 -21.00 -18.62
N LYS A 441 12.77 -20.58 -19.75
CA LYS A 441 13.53 -20.13 -20.94
C LYS A 441 13.20 -18.70 -21.37
N GLU A 442 12.27 -18.03 -20.71
CA GLU A 442 11.84 -16.68 -21.09
C GLU A 442 12.90 -15.65 -20.67
N ASP A 443 13.92 -15.48 -21.51
CA ASP A 443 14.97 -14.51 -21.23
C ASP A 443 14.51 -13.09 -21.54
N ILE A 444 14.97 -12.14 -20.74
CA ILE A 444 14.69 -10.71 -20.94
C ILE A 444 16.06 -10.09 -21.05
N ASP A 445 16.37 -9.43 -22.18
CA ASP A 445 17.64 -8.74 -22.32
C ASP A 445 17.76 -7.73 -21.16
N ILE A 446 18.73 -7.97 -20.28
CA ILE A 446 19.06 -7.13 -19.13
C ILE A 446 20.00 -6.03 -19.60
#